data_AF-A0A7C9AHH6-F1
#
_entry.id   AF-A0A7C9AHH6-F1
#
_cell.length_a   1.000
_cell.length_b   1.000
_cell.length_c   1.000
_cell.angle_alpha   90.00
_cell.angle_beta   90.00
_cell.angle_gamma   90.00
#
_symmetry.space_group_name_H-M   'P 1'
#
loop_
_entity.id
_entity.type
_entity.pdbx_description
1 polymer ?
#
loop_
_entity_poly.entity_id
_entity_poly.type
_entity_poly.pdbx_seq_one_letter_code
_entity_poly.pdbx_strand_id
1 'polypeptide(L)'
;GLEEHKLIPKLIALGYVQKEYKNQSLMDAGKACVLSLLKRGFFSVWWREGILRMHDLLHDLAVSIAGLEFKMIRSKSDEIDERVRHVSFIKAGICWDSLSKVRNLQSLIIE
;
A
#
# COMPACT_ATOMS: atom_id res chain seq x y z
N GLY A 1 5.47 11.02 1.41
CA GLY A 1 6.33 10.16 0.59
C GLY A 1 6.51 8.84 1.29
N LEU A 2 6.74 7.76 0.56
CA LEU A 2 7.06 6.48 1.18
C LEU A 2 8.57 6.30 1.16
N GLU A 3 9.14 6.10 2.34
CA GLU A 3 10.55 5.78 2.48
C GLU A 3 10.86 4.47 1.74
N GLU A 4 11.83 4.49 0.81
CA GLU A 4 12.22 3.31 0.03
C GLU A 4 12.56 2.11 0.93
N HIS A 5 13.23 2.38 2.06
CA HIS A 5 13.64 1.37 3.04
C HIS A 5 12.46 0.68 3.76
N LYS A 6 11.24 1.25 3.71
CA LYS A 6 10.01 0.66 4.28
C LYS A 6 9.11 0.02 3.24
N LEU A 7 9.20 0.43 1.98
CA LEU A 7 8.35 -0.10 0.91
C LEU A 7 8.64 -1.57 0.62
N ILE A 8 9.91 -1.93 0.42
CA ILE A 8 10.28 -3.31 0.03
C ILE A 8 9.87 -4.32 1.12
N PRO A 9 10.19 -4.12 2.42
CA PRO A 9 9.70 -5.00 3.48
C PRO A 9 8.18 -5.13 3.52
N LYS A 10 7.44 -4.03 3.28
CA LYS A 10 5.96 -4.04 3.26
C LYS A 10 5.42 -4.87 2.10
N LEU A 11 5.97 -4.73 0.89
CA LEU A 11 5.58 -5.54 -0.27
C LEU A 11 5.84 -7.03 -0.03
N ILE A 12 6.97 -7.37 0.61
CA ILE A 12 7.29 -8.75 0.99
C ILE A 12 6.29 -9.28 2.02
N ALA A 13 6.01 -8.52 3.09
CA ALA A 13 5.08 -8.93 4.14
C ALA A 13 3.64 -9.11 3.62
N LEU A 14 3.22 -8.31 2.64
CA LEU A 14 1.92 -8.44 1.96
C LEU A 14 1.90 -9.58 0.93
N GLY A 15 3.02 -10.24 0.66
CA GLY A 15 3.12 -11.33 -0.31
C GLY A 15 3.09 -10.89 -1.77
N TYR A 16 3.32 -9.60 -2.06
CA TYR A 16 3.32 -9.04 -3.41
C TYR A 16 4.63 -9.24 -4.16
N VAL A 17 5.67 -9.73 -3.48
CA VAL A 17 6.99 -10.00 -4.08
C VAL A 17 7.12 -11.49 -4.36
N GLN A 18 7.32 -11.82 -5.63
CA GLN A 18 7.62 -13.18 -6.08
C GLN A 18 9.07 -13.27 -6.56
N LYS A 19 9.75 -14.38 -6.22
CA LYS A 19 11.07 -14.68 -6.75
C LYS A 19 11.00 -15.06 -8.22
N GLU A 20 11.90 -14.54 -9.04
CA GLU A 20 12.04 -14.90 -10.45
C GLU A 20 12.81 -16.21 -10.63
N TYR A 21 13.75 -16.50 -9.72
CA TYR A 21 14.55 -17.71 -9.72
C TYR A 21 14.80 -18.24 -8.30
N LYS A 22 15.05 -19.55 -8.20
CA LYS A 22 15.09 -20.30 -6.93
C LYS A 22 16.02 -19.69 -5.86
N ASN A 23 17.17 -19.17 -6.29
CA ASN A 23 18.22 -18.67 -5.40
C ASN A 23 18.13 -17.16 -5.14
N GLN A 24 17.14 -16.45 -5.69
CA GLN A 24 16.94 -15.04 -5.42
C GLN A 24 16.49 -14.82 -3.98
N SER A 25 17.03 -13.81 -3.29
CA SER A 25 16.47 -13.38 -2.01
C SER A 25 15.16 -12.61 -2.24
N LEU A 26 14.21 -12.67 -1.29
CA LEU A 26 12.98 -11.87 -1.38
C LEU A 26 13.28 -10.37 -1.38
N MET A 27 14.36 -9.96 -0.72
CA MET A 27 14.82 -8.57 -0.71
C MET A 27 15.25 -8.12 -2.11
N ASP A 28 16.02 -8.94 -2.83
CA ASP A 28 16.49 -8.62 -4.18
C ASP A 28 15.34 -8.66 -5.19
N ALA A 29 14.42 -9.62 -5.05
CA ALA A 29 13.18 -9.64 -5.82
C ALA A 29 12.34 -8.38 -5.58
N GLY A 30 12.25 -7.92 -4.32
CA GLY A 30 11.53 -6.70 -3.95
C GLY A 30 12.19 -5.44 -4.52
N LYS A 31 13.52 -5.34 -4.49
CA LYS A 31 14.27 -4.27 -5.16
C LYS A 31 14.02 -4.26 -6.67
N ALA A 32 14.08 -5.42 -7.31
CA ALA A 32 13.80 -5.55 -8.75
C ALA A 32 12.37 -5.12 -9.09
N CYS A 33 11.38 -5.50 -8.27
CA CYS A 33 9.99 -5.08 -8.40
C CYS A 33 9.86 -3.54 -8.33
N VAL A 34 10.39 -2.90 -7.28
CA VAL A 34 10.34 -1.44 -7.12
C VAL A 34 11.07 -0.74 -8.27
N LEU A 35 12.23 -1.25 -8.69
CA LEU A 35 12.97 -0.71 -9.83
C LEU A 35 12.16 -0.81 -11.14
N SER A 36 11.38 -1.86 -11.32
CA SER A 36 10.51 -2.01 -12.49
C SER A 36 9.39 -0.97 -12.51
N LEU A 37 8.80 -0.66 -11.35
CA LEU A 37 7.78 0.37 -11.19
C LEU A 37 8.37 1.75 -11.47
N LEU A 38 9.59 2.02 -10.97
CA LEU A 38 10.34 3.23 -11.28
C LEU A 38 10.59 3.42 -12.77
N LYS A 39 11.09 2.38 -13.46
CA LYS A 39 11.33 2.43 -14.92
C LYS A 39 10.07 2.66 -15.73
N ARG A 40 8.91 2.26 -15.21
CA ARG A 40 7.59 2.49 -15.84
C ARG A 40 6.98 3.85 -15.48
N GLY A 41 7.69 4.68 -14.71
CA GLY A 41 7.22 6.00 -14.30
C GLY A 41 6.19 5.97 -13.18
N PHE A 42 6.07 4.87 -12.42
CA PHE A 42 5.13 4.80 -11.30
C PHE A 42 5.52 5.69 -10.12
N PHE A 43 6.83 5.84 -9.91
CA PHE A 43 7.37 6.67 -8.85
C PHE A 43 8.34 7.71 -9.41
N SER A 44 8.35 8.87 -8.77
CA SER A 44 9.43 9.85 -8.82
C SER A 44 10.38 9.59 -7.66
N VAL A 45 11.69 9.59 -7.94
CA VAL A 45 12.73 9.49 -6.91
C VAL A 45 13.13 10.89 -6.51
N TRP A 46 12.95 11.21 -5.22
CA TRP A 46 13.57 12.40 -4.64
C TRP A 46 14.92 11.98 -4.07
N TRP A 47 15.94 12.03 -4.94
CA TRP A 47 17.29 11.49 -4.75
C TRP A 47 17.99 11.98 -3.47
N ARG A 48 17.59 13.15 -2.96
CA ARG A 48 18.16 13.74 -1.74
C ARG A 48 17.69 13.07 -0.45
N GLU A 49 16.57 12.34 -0.50
CA GLU A 49 15.91 11.83 0.71
C GLU A 49 15.64 10.31 0.65
N GLY A 50 15.90 9.63 -0.48
CA GLY A 50 15.57 8.19 -0.61
C GLY A 50 14.06 7.93 -0.58
N ILE A 51 13.27 8.95 -0.93
CA ILE A 51 11.81 8.90 -0.89
C ILE A 51 11.29 8.58 -2.28
N LEU A 52 10.44 7.56 -2.33
CA LEU A 52 9.64 7.23 -3.50
C LEU A 52 8.29 7.96 -3.38
N ARG A 53 7.95 8.75 -4.39
CA ARG A 53 6.66 9.44 -4.47
C ARG A 53 5.92 9.00 -5.74
N MET A 54 4.75 8.40 -5.58
CA MET A 54 3.86 8.12 -6.70
C MET A 54 3.40 9.44 -7.33
N HIS A 55 3.36 9.51 -8.66
CA HIS A 55 2.84 10.70 -9.34
C HIS A 55 1.35 10.88 -9.00
N ASP A 56 0.92 12.12 -8.80
CA ASP A 56 -0.46 12.41 -8.39
C ASP A 56 -1.48 11.80 -9.38
N LEU A 57 -1.19 11.79 -10.69
CA LEU A 57 -2.03 11.12 -11.69
C LEU A 57 -2.15 9.60 -11.50
N LEU A 58 -1.04 8.92 -11.15
CA LEU A 58 -1.05 7.48 -10.89
C LEU A 58 -1.64 7.16 -9.53
N HIS A 59 -1.51 8.08 -8.58
CA HIS A 59 -2.20 8.02 -7.31
C HIS A 59 -3.71 8.09 -7.50
N ASP A 60 -4.20 9.08 -8.26
CA ASP A 60 -5.62 9.24 -8.56
C ASP A 60 -6.16 8.05 -9.34
N LEU A 61 -5.39 7.51 -10.29
CA LEU A 61 -5.74 6.29 -11.00
C LEU A 61 -5.81 5.09 -10.04
N ALA A 62 -4.83 4.91 -9.16
CA ALA A 62 -4.84 3.82 -8.18
C ALA A 62 -6.02 3.93 -7.22
N VAL A 63 -6.37 5.14 -6.78
CA VAL A 63 -7.55 5.41 -5.96
C VAL A 63 -8.84 5.09 -6.74
N SER A 64 -8.92 5.49 -8.01
CA SER A 64 -10.06 5.19 -8.88
C SER A 64 -10.25 3.68 -9.11
N ILE A 65 -9.15 2.96 -9.36
CA ILE A 65 -9.18 1.50 -9.59
C ILE A 65 -9.45 0.73 -8.30
N ALA A 66 -8.81 1.09 -7.18
CA ALA A 66 -9.13 0.52 -5.88
C ALA A 66 -10.59 0.80 -5.49
N GLY A 67 -11.14 1.89 -6.06
CA GLY A 67 -12.55 2.19 -6.07
C GLY A 67 -13.13 2.26 -4.67
N LEU A 68 -14.24 1.56 -4.47
CA LEU A 68 -14.95 1.49 -3.19
C LEU A 68 -14.54 0.28 -2.36
N GLU A 69 -13.60 -0.53 -2.87
CA GLU A 69 -13.17 -1.75 -2.21
C GLU A 69 -12.08 -1.50 -1.18
N PHE A 70 -11.37 -0.37 -1.27
CA PHE A 70 -10.36 0.05 -0.31
C PHE A 70 -10.76 1.30 0.46
N LYS A 71 -10.62 1.28 1.80
CA LYS A 71 -10.83 2.44 2.66
C LYS A 71 -9.69 2.62 3.65
N MET A 72 -9.07 3.79 3.63
CA MET A 72 -8.23 4.24 4.73
C MET A 72 -9.11 4.85 5.82
N ILE A 73 -9.16 4.23 7.00
CA ILE A 73 -9.91 4.72 8.14
C ILE A 73 -9.01 5.64 8.96
N ARG A 74 -9.42 6.89 9.05
CA ARG A 74 -8.74 7.98 9.77
C ARG A 74 -9.47 8.36 11.05
N SER A 75 -10.78 8.12 11.12
CA SER A 75 -11.61 8.50 12.27
C SER A 75 -12.73 7.51 12.59
N LYS A 76 -13.31 7.60 13.79
CA LYS A 76 -14.49 6.81 14.20
C LYS A 76 -15.73 7.13 13.35
N SER A 77 -15.82 8.37 12.89
CA SER A 77 -16.94 8.89 12.08
C SER A 77 -16.83 8.53 10.61
N ASP A 78 -15.75 7.90 10.16
CA ASP A 78 -15.62 7.53 8.75
C ASP A 78 -16.73 6.54 8.36
N GLU A 79 -17.48 6.92 7.33
CA GLU A 79 -18.44 6.02 6.70
C GLU A 79 -17.70 4.96 5.88
N ILE A 80 -18.17 3.72 6.02
CA ILE A 80 -17.62 2.55 5.35
C ILE A 80 -18.72 2.01 4.44
N ASP A 81 -18.49 2.10 3.13
CA ASP A 81 -19.37 1.51 2.12
C ASP A 81 -19.36 -0.02 2.26
N GLU A 82 -20.49 -0.67 2.00
CA GLU A 82 -20.61 -2.13 2.10
C GLU A 82 -19.71 -2.90 1.12
N ARG A 83 -19.26 -2.23 0.05
CA ARG A 83 -18.32 -2.75 -0.94
C ARG A 83 -16.87 -2.73 -0.45
N VAL A 84 -16.57 -2.11 0.69
CA VAL A 84 -15.22 -2.08 1.25
C VAL A 84 -14.81 -3.49 1.67
N ARG A 85 -13.73 -3.97 1.05
CA ARG A 85 -13.10 -5.27 1.30
C ARG A 85 -11.71 -5.15 1.92
N HIS A 86 -11.05 -4.01 1.75
CA HIS A 86 -9.68 -3.78 2.16
C HIS A 86 -9.61 -2.51 3.00
N VAL A 87 -9.03 -2.60 4.19
CA VAL A 87 -9.03 -1.49 5.15
C VAL A 87 -7.61 -1.21 5.64
N SER A 88 -7.28 0.08 5.77
CA SER A 88 -6.01 0.54 6.35
C SER A 88 -6.23 1.49 7.53
N PHE A 89 -5.42 1.38 8.59
CA PHE A 89 -5.45 2.26 9.77
C PHE A 89 -4.13 2.99 9.98
N ILE A 90 -4.21 4.27 10.37
CA ILE A 90 -3.05 5.01 10.88
C ILE A 90 -2.86 4.65 12.35
N LYS A 91 -1.68 4.14 12.72
CA LYS A 91 -1.32 3.70 14.08
C LYS A 91 -1.61 4.72 15.19
N ALA A 92 -1.63 6.02 14.88
CA ALA A 92 -1.90 7.09 15.85
C ALA A 92 -3.39 7.28 16.21
N GLY A 93 -4.31 6.59 15.54
CA GLY A 93 -5.76 6.81 15.69
C GLY A 93 -6.58 5.54 15.57
N ILE A 94 -6.07 4.41 16.06
CA ILE A 94 -6.76 3.13 15.91
C ILE A 94 -8.11 3.18 16.61
N CYS A 95 -9.18 3.30 15.81
CA CYS A 95 -10.54 3.14 16.28
C CYS A 95 -11.01 1.75 15.88
N TRP A 96 -10.66 0.74 16.68
CA TRP A 96 -11.11 -0.65 16.48
C TRP A 96 -12.65 -0.74 16.40
N ASP A 97 -13.37 0.19 17.03
CA ASP A 97 -14.83 0.29 16.91
C ASP A 97 -15.30 0.44 15.46
N SER A 98 -14.51 1.09 14.59
CA SER A 98 -14.86 1.24 13.17
C SER A 98 -14.76 -0.08 12.39
N LEU A 99 -13.98 -1.07 12.85
CA LEU A 99 -13.92 -2.38 12.20
C LEU A 99 -15.25 -3.13 12.31
N SER A 100 -16.00 -2.92 13.40
CA SER A 100 -17.33 -3.54 13.57
C SER A 100 -18.32 -3.14 12.47
N LYS A 101 -18.07 -2.01 11.77
CA LYS A 101 -18.88 -1.53 10.66
C LYS A 101 -18.51 -2.20 9.32
N VAL A 102 -17.34 -2.82 9.21
CA VAL A 102 -16.89 -3.48 7.98
C VAL A 102 -17.53 -4.86 7.89
N ARG A 103 -18.44 -5.04 6.92
CA ARG A 103 -19.19 -6.30 6.77
C ARG A 103 -18.44 -7.36 5.95
N ASN A 104 -17.56 -6.95 5.03
CA ASN A 104 -16.98 -7.81 4.01
C ASN A 104 -15.43 -7.74 3.99
N LEU A 105 -14.78 -7.73 5.15
CA LEU A 105 -13.33 -7.55 5.26
C LEU A 105 -12.55 -8.75 4.68
N GLN A 106 -11.74 -8.50 3.66
CA GLN A 106 -10.78 -9.43 3.07
C GLN A 106 -9.34 -9.16 3.50
N SER A 107 -8.94 -7.88 3.66
CA SER A 107 -7.60 -7.57 4.18
C SER A 107 -7.56 -6.34 5.07
N LEU A 108 -6.69 -6.40 6.07
CA LEU A 108 -6.44 -5.34 7.05
C LEU A 108 -4.96 -4.96 7.03
N ILE A 109 -4.69 -3.67 6.88
CA ILE A 109 -3.36 -3.07 6.88
C ILE A 109 -3.26 -2.10 8.06
N ILE A 110 -2.18 -2.20 8.84
CA ILE A 110 -1.91 -1.28 9.95
C ILE A 110 -0.63 -0.51 9.57
N GLU A 111 -0.74 0.81 9.42
CA GLU A 111 0.34 1.71 8.98
C GLU A 111 0.99 2.48 10.12
#